data_AF-A0A482UQ58-F1
#
_entry.id   AF-A0A482UQ58-F1
#
_cell.length_a   1.000
_cell.length_b   1.000
_cell.length_c   1.000
_cell.angle_alpha   90.00
_cell.angle_beta   90.00
_cell.angle_gamma   90.00
#
_symmetry.space_group_name_H-M   'P 1'
#
loop_
_entity.id
_entity.type
_entity.pdbx_description
1 polymer ?
#
loop_
_entity_poly.entity_id
_entity_poly.type
_entity_poly.pdbx_seq_one_letter_code
_entity_poly.pdbx_strand_id
1 'polypeptide(L)'
;MQEAWKRNMQEVRNWRRSKAAQGMSVSRALADDPASSIPLYLPPSHQQPKRSPQETSLSTLLASGAALGHSTSLLNPFYTPYVYGNRSGISVIDLDQTLPILRRTANMVREVVQADGVILIVGTREAHERVLNKAKARLGDNGFVVGDWLPGTLTNSETL
;
A
#
# COMPACT_ATOMS: atom_id res chain seq x y z
N MET A 1 -42.93 2.65 12.24
CA MET A 1 -41.66 2.70 11.47
C MET A 1 -40.49 2.02 12.20
N GLN A 2 -40.27 2.25 13.50
CA GLN A 2 -39.16 1.64 14.27
C GLN A 2 -39.26 0.11 14.45
N GLU A 3 -40.47 -0.46 14.49
CA GLU A 3 -40.64 -1.91 14.67
C GLU A 3 -40.29 -2.75 13.43
N ALA A 4 -40.51 -2.19 12.23
CA ALA A 4 -40.22 -2.87 10.97
C ALA A 4 -38.71 -3.12 10.79
N TRP A 5 -37.88 -2.17 11.23
CA TRP A 5 -36.43 -2.29 11.19
C TRP A 5 -35.90 -3.36 12.16
N LYS A 6 -36.48 -3.47 13.36
CA LYS A 6 -36.11 -4.51 14.34
C LYS A 6 -36.45 -5.91 13.85
N ARG A 7 -37.65 -6.10 13.26
CA ARG A 7 -38.06 -7.39 12.65
C ARG A 7 -37.11 -7.81 11.53
N ASN A 8 -36.80 -6.88 10.62
CA ASN A 8 -35.89 -7.14 9.49
C ASN A 8 -34.46 -7.50 9.97
N MET A 9 -33.96 -6.83 11.01
CA MET A 9 -32.66 -7.16 11.63
C MET A 9 -32.63 -8.53 12.32
N GLN A 10 -33.76 -8.97 12.89
CA GLN A 10 -33.89 -10.30 13.48
C GLN A 10 -33.96 -11.40 12.41
N GLU A 11 -34.67 -11.16 11.31
CA GLU A 11 -34.71 -12.04 10.15
C GLU A 11 -33.31 -12.21 9.53
N VAL A 12 -32.57 -11.12 9.34
CA VAL A 12 -31.18 -11.16 8.85
C VAL A 12 -30.27 -11.96 9.78
N ARG A 13 -30.41 -11.83 11.10
CA ARG A 13 -29.61 -12.61 12.07
C ARG A 13 -29.95 -14.09 12.02
N ASN A 14 -31.23 -14.44 11.92
CA ASN A 14 -31.67 -15.83 11.85
C ASN A 14 -31.22 -16.48 10.54
N TRP A 15 -31.32 -15.75 9.41
CA TRP A 15 -30.79 -16.17 8.12
C TRP A 15 -29.27 -16.41 8.18
N ARG A 16 -28.48 -15.48 8.75
CA ARG A 16 -27.02 -15.63 8.93
C ARG A 16 -26.66 -16.87 9.76
N ARG A 17 -27.39 -17.13 10.84
CA ARG A 17 -27.20 -18.32 11.68
C ARG A 17 -27.51 -19.61 10.92
N SER A 18 -28.57 -19.62 10.10
CA SER A 18 -28.93 -20.77 9.26
C SER A 18 -27.86 -21.10 8.20
N LYS A 19 -27.29 -20.07 7.56
CA LYS A 19 -26.23 -20.23 6.55
C LYS A 19 -24.90 -20.65 7.16
N ALA A 20 -24.57 -20.12 8.34
CA ALA A 20 -23.38 -20.54 9.10
C ALA A 20 -23.48 -22.01 9.56
N ALA A 21 -24.67 -22.47 9.97
CA ALA A 21 -24.91 -23.88 10.32
C ALA A 21 -24.77 -24.84 9.12
N GLN A 22 -24.95 -24.34 7.89
CA GLN A 22 -24.71 -25.06 6.63
C GLN A 22 -23.24 -25.01 6.17
N GLY A 23 -22.33 -24.44 6.97
CA GLY A 23 -20.89 -24.34 6.63
C GLY A 23 -20.57 -23.33 5.52
N MET A 24 -21.54 -22.53 5.06
CA MET A 24 -21.33 -21.51 4.04
C MET A 24 -20.90 -20.19 4.67
N SER A 25 -19.79 -19.61 4.17
CA SER A 25 -19.42 -18.25 4.55
C SER A 25 -20.45 -17.24 4.04
N VAL A 26 -20.77 -16.23 4.85
CA VAL A 26 -21.75 -15.18 4.52
C VAL A 26 -21.38 -14.48 3.20
N SER A 27 -20.09 -14.32 2.92
CA SER A 27 -19.56 -13.78 1.68
C SER A 27 -19.90 -14.62 0.45
N ARG A 28 -19.95 -15.95 0.59
CA ARG A 28 -20.29 -16.88 -0.50
C ARG A 28 -21.80 -16.99 -0.70
N ALA A 29 -22.57 -17.02 0.40
CA ALA A 29 -24.03 -17.06 0.34
C ALA A 29 -24.67 -15.79 -0.23
N LEU A 30 -24.03 -14.62 -0.08
CA LEU A 30 -24.49 -13.36 -0.67
C LEU A 30 -24.10 -13.21 -2.16
N ALA A 31 -23.09 -13.92 -2.64
CA ALA A 31 -22.69 -13.90 -4.05
C ALA A 31 -23.64 -14.69 -4.97
N ASP A 32 -24.34 -15.69 -4.41
CA ASP A 32 -25.24 -16.59 -5.13
C ASP A 32 -26.72 -16.10 -5.12
N ASP A 33 -27.03 -14.94 -4.54
CA ASP A 33 -28.40 -14.41 -4.43
C ASP A 33 -28.79 -13.57 -5.68
N PRO A 34 -29.71 -14.08 -6.54
CA PRO A 34 -30.11 -13.41 -7.78
C PRO A 34 -30.85 -12.08 -7.56
N ALA A 35 -31.31 -11.78 -6.34
CA ALA A 35 -32.00 -10.53 -6.00
C ALA A 35 -31.04 -9.44 -5.44
N SER A 36 -29.77 -9.76 -5.24
CA SER A 36 -28.78 -8.83 -4.67
C SER A 36 -28.09 -7.98 -5.76
N SER A 37 -28.86 -7.12 -6.42
CA SER A 37 -28.33 -6.15 -7.39
C SER A 37 -27.58 -4.98 -6.73
N ILE A 38 -27.26 -5.05 -5.43
CA ILE A 38 -26.37 -4.09 -4.78
C ILE A 38 -24.95 -4.56 -5.11
N PRO A 39 -24.16 -3.80 -5.89
CA PRO A 39 -22.76 -4.13 -6.05
C PRO A 39 -22.11 -3.98 -4.67
N LEU A 40 -21.99 -5.10 -3.94
CA LEU A 40 -21.06 -5.17 -2.82
C LEU A 40 -19.73 -4.77 -3.41
N TYR A 41 -19.13 -3.72 -2.86
CA TYR A 41 -17.76 -3.35 -3.20
C TYR A 41 -16.90 -4.58 -2.89
N LEU A 42 -16.62 -5.37 -3.92
CA LEU A 42 -15.59 -6.37 -3.88
C LEU A 42 -14.31 -5.55 -4.09
N PRO A 43 -13.46 -5.36 -3.05
CA PRO A 43 -12.15 -4.78 -3.30
C PRO A 43 -11.54 -5.62 -4.42
N PRO A 44 -11.07 -5.02 -5.53
CA PRO A 44 -10.47 -5.78 -6.59
C PRO A 44 -9.42 -6.67 -5.93
N SER A 45 -9.42 -7.97 -6.23
CA SER A 45 -8.35 -8.86 -5.83
C SER A 45 -7.08 -8.35 -6.53
N HIS A 46 -6.45 -7.32 -5.94
CA HIS A 46 -5.44 -6.48 -6.54
C HIS A 46 -4.11 -7.24 -6.55
N GLN A 47 -4.03 -8.30 -7.34
CA GLN A 47 -2.79 -8.56 -8.04
C GLN A 47 -2.75 -7.56 -9.19
N GLN A 48 -2.45 -6.29 -8.88
CA GLN A 48 -2.06 -5.38 -9.95
C GLN A 48 -0.85 -6.01 -10.65
N PRO A 49 -0.80 -6.01 -12.00
CA PRO A 49 0.36 -6.53 -12.71
C PRO A 49 1.59 -5.82 -12.19
N LYS A 50 2.66 -6.57 -11.92
CA LYS A 50 3.94 -6.02 -11.44
C LYS A 50 4.53 -5.16 -12.57
N ARG A 51 4.17 -3.87 -12.61
CA ARG A 51 4.66 -2.93 -13.63
C ARG A 51 6.15 -2.66 -13.40
N SER A 52 6.92 -2.65 -14.47
CA SER A 52 8.29 -2.18 -14.40
C SER A 52 8.31 -0.67 -14.11
N PRO A 53 9.39 -0.13 -13.51
CA PRO A 53 9.51 1.32 -13.27
C PRO A 53 9.34 2.19 -14.52
N GLN A 54 9.69 1.64 -15.70
CA GLN A 54 9.55 2.35 -16.99
C GLN A 54 8.10 2.40 -17.47
N GLU A 55 7.32 1.36 -17.18
CA GLU A 55 5.87 1.29 -17.50
C GLU A 55 5.01 2.06 -16.49
N THR A 56 5.56 2.46 -15.34
CA THR A 56 4.84 3.29 -14.37
C THR A 56 4.47 4.63 -15.00
N SER A 57 3.19 4.98 -14.91
CA SER A 57 2.62 6.24 -15.41
C SER A 57 2.14 7.13 -14.26
N LEU A 58 1.91 8.43 -14.52
CA LEU A 58 1.31 9.36 -13.56
C LEU A 58 -0.02 8.84 -12.99
N SER A 59 -0.86 8.27 -13.85
CA SER A 59 -2.13 7.64 -13.44
C SER A 59 -1.92 6.50 -12.43
N THR A 60 -0.84 5.74 -12.57
CA THR A 60 -0.49 4.66 -11.62
C THR A 60 -0.14 5.22 -10.24
N LEU A 61 0.68 6.28 -10.19
CA LEU A 61 1.08 6.94 -8.95
C LEU A 61 -0.11 7.63 -8.27
N LEU A 62 -1.00 8.22 -9.06
CA LEU A 62 -2.22 8.82 -8.56
C LEU A 62 -3.15 7.76 -7.96
N ALA A 63 -3.35 6.65 -8.68
CA ALA A 63 -4.18 5.53 -8.22
C ALA A 63 -3.60 4.83 -6.97
N SER A 64 -2.28 4.85 -6.77
CA SER A 64 -1.65 4.33 -5.56
C SER A 64 -1.72 5.30 -4.37
N GLY A 65 -2.23 6.52 -4.55
CA GLY A 65 -2.29 7.55 -3.51
C GLY A 65 -0.95 8.24 -3.23
N ALA A 66 0.05 8.11 -4.11
CA ALA A 66 1.38 8.70 -3.89
C ALA A 66 1.38 10.23 -3.90
N ALA A 67 0.33 10.87 -4.43
CA ALA A 67 0.16 12.32 -4.41
C ALA A 67 -0.20 12.87 -3.02
N LEU A 68 -0.62 12.02 -2.07
CA LEU A 68 -1.05 12.46 -0.75
C LEU A 68 0.17 12.71 0.14
N GLY A 69 0.46 13.99 0.38
CA GLY A 69 1.48 14.42 1.34
C GLY A 69 0.95 14.53 2.76
N HIS A 70 1.66 15.28 3.59
CA HIS A 70 1.28 15.55 4.97
C HIS A 70 0.35 16.77 5.09
N SER A 71 -0.17 16.99 6.30
CA SER A 71 -0.85 18.25 6.65
C SER A 71 0.06 19.43 6.38
N THR A 72 -0.51 20.51 5.83
CA THR A 72 0.24 21.72 5.44
C THR A 72 0.95 22.35 6.64
N SER A 73 0.40 22.22 7.85
CA SER A 73 1.03 22.74 9.08
C SER A 73 2.27 21.95 9.52
N LEU A 74 2.43 20.71 9.06
CA LEU A 74 3.59 19.85 9.35
C LEU A 74 4.61 19.83 8.21
N LEU A 75 4.34 20.56 7.12
CA LEU A 75 5.23 20.62 5.97
C LEU A 75 6.49 21.40 6.32
N ASN A 76 7.65 20.79 6.12
CA ASN A 76 8.93 21.48 6.25
C ASN A 76 9.17 22.36 4.99
N PRO A 77 9.52 23.66 5.13
CA PRO A 77 9.71 24.59 4.01
C PRO A 77 10.70 24.13 2.95
N PHE A 78 11.72 23.35 3.31
CA PHE A 78 12.68 22.80 2.35
C PHE A 78 12.05 21.89 1.29
N TYR A 79 10.89 21.29 1.59
CA TYR A 79 10.18 20.40 0.66
C TYR A 79 9.13 21.12 -0.20
N THR A 80 8.94 22.43 -0.02
CA THR A 80 8.01 23.26 -0.83
C THR A 80 8.19 23.06 -2.34
N PRO A 81 9.42 22.95 -2.89
CA PRO A 81 9.59 22.77 -4.34
C PRO A 81 8.99 21.47 -4.90
N TYR A 82 8.77 20.45 -4.06
CA TYR A 82 8.18 19.16 -4.46
C TYR A 82 6.67 19.10 -4.27
N VAL A 83 6.06 20.18 -3.79
CA VAL A 83 4.62 20.29 -3.53
C VAL A 83 3.96 20.98 -4.71
N TYR A 84 3.00 20.31 -5.34
CA TYR A 84 2.18 20.87 -6.42
C TYR A 84 1.20 21.94 -5.89
N GLY A 85 0.65 21.72 -4.69
CA GLY A 85 -0.27 22.65 -4.05
C GLY A 85 -0.86 22.09 -2.76
N ASN A 86 -1.87 22.78 -2.22
CA ASN A 86 -2.61 22.35 -1.04
C ASN A 86 -4.09 22.17 -1.40
N ARG A 87 -4.70 21.09 -0.93
CA ARG A 87 -6.14 20.86 -1.01
C ARG A 87 -6.66 20.36 0.33
N SER A 88 -7.66 21.05 0.87
CA SER A 88 -8.33 20.65 2.12
C SER A 88 -7.36 20.49 3.31
N GLY A 89 -6.30 21.30 3.36
CA GLY A 89 -5.29 21.26 4.43
C GLY A 89 -4.19 20.22 4.23
N ILE A 90 -4.26 19.39 3.19
CA ILE A 90 -3.25 18.38 2.85
C ILE A 90 -2.40 18.87 1.69
N SER A 91 -1.08 18.74 1.81
CA SER A 91 -0.14 18.99 0.73
C SER A 91 -0.25 17.92 -0.36
N VAL A 92 -0.31 18.35 -1.62
CA VAL A 92 -0.34 17.47 -2.79
C VAL A 92 1.08 17.44 -3.38
N ILE A 93 1.66 16.25 -3.45
CA ILE A 93 3.01 16.05 -4.00
C ILE A 93 2.96 16.15 -5.53
N ASP A 94 3.95 16.82 -6.11
CA ASP A 94 4.10 16.92 -7.56
C ASP A 94 4.56 15.58 -8.16
N LEU A 95 3.63 14.91 -8.85
CA LEU A 95 3.88 13.63 -9.49
C LEU A 95 4.70 13.75 -10.79
N ASP A 96 4.68 14.91 -11.44
CA ASP A 96 5.47 15.16 -12.66
C ASP A 96 6.97 15.20 -12.33
N GLN A 97 7.31 15.69 -11.13
CA GLN A 97 8.66 15.60 -10.58
C GLN A 97 8.96 14.21 -10.00
N THR A 98 8.01 13.59 -9.30
CA THR A 98 8.20 12.30 -8.64
C THR A 98 8.49 11.17 -9.62
N LEU A 99 7.79 11.11 -10.75
CA LEU A 99 7.92 10.03 -11.73
C LEU A 99 9.34 9.89 -12.33
N PRO A 100 10.00 10.96 -12.85
CA PRO A 100 11.36 10.86 -13.35
C PRO A 100 12.38 10.54 -12.24
N ILE A 101 12.19 11.05 -11.02
CA ILE A 101 13.05 10.71 -9.86
C ILE A 101 12.94 9.22 -9.55
N LEU A 102 11.72 8.68 -9.49
CA LEU A 102 11.47 7.26 -9.27
C LEU A 102 12.18 6.38 -10.31
N ARG A 103 12.07 6.75 -11.60
CA ARG A 103 12.73 6.02 -12.69
C ARG A 103 14.25 6.08 -12.58
N ARG A 104 14.81 7.24 -12.22
CA ARG A 104 16.25 7.42 -12.00
C ARG A 104 16.75 6.55 -10.84
N THR A 105 16.07 6.59 -9.70
CA THR A 105 16.41 5.77 -8.53
C THR A 105 16.32 4.28 -8.84
N ALA A 106 15.30 3.85 -9.58
CA ALA A 106 15.18 2.45 -10.00
C ALA A 106 16.33 1.99 -10.91
N ASN A 107 16.83 2.87 -11.78
CA ASN A 107 18.00 2.58 -12.60
C ASN A 107 19.28 2.54 -11.76
N MET A 108 19.48 3.49 -10.84
CA MET A 108 20.61 3.49 -9.90
C MET A 108 20.66 2.19 -9.08
N VAL A 109 19.52 1.75 -8.54
CA VAL A 109 19.42 0.47 -7.82
C VAL A 109 19.85 -0.70 -8.71
N ARG A 110 19.45 -0.71 -9.99
CA ARG A 110 19.87 -1.74 -10.94
C ARG A 110 21.39 -1.71 -11.18
N GLU A 111 21.97 -0.53 -11.35
CA GLU A 111 23.41 -0.35 -11.55
C GLU A 111 24.22 -0.82 -10.34
N VAL A 112 23.77 -0.52 -9.12
CA VAL A 112 24.41 -1.00 -7.88
C VAL A 112 24.43 -2.53 -7.82
N VAL A 113 23.29 -3.18 -8.10
CA VAL A 113 23.24 -4.66 -8.11
C VAL A 113 24.07 -5.25 -9.24
N GLN A 114 24.11 -4.62 -10.41
CA GLN A 114 24.96 -5.06 -11.53
C GLN A 114 26.46 -4.99 -11.21
N ALA A 115 26.86 -4.06 -10.35
CA ALA A 115 28.22 -3.94 -9.85
C ALA A 115 28.50 -4.84 -8.62
N ASP A 116 27.63 -5.81 -8.35
CA ASP A 116 27.68 -6.67 -7.15
C ASP A 116 27.66 -5.90 -5.82
N GLY A 117 27.05 -4.70 -5.84
CA GLY A 117 26.89 -3.86 -4.67
C GLY A 117 25.78 -4.36 -3.73
N VAL A 118 25.87 -3.96 -2.47
CA VAL A 118 24.90 -4.32 -1.43
C VAL A 118 23.83 -3.24 -1.30
N ILE A 119 22.56 -3.65 -1.20
CA ILE A 119 21.41 -2.77 -1.00
C ILE A 119 20.74 -3.07 0.34
N LEU A 120 20.71 -2.06 1.20
CA LEU A 120 20.00 -2.09 2.47
C LEU A 120 18.70 -1.30 2.36
N ILE A 121 17.57 -1.99 2.59
CA ILE A 121 16.24 -1.38 2.62
C ILE A 121 15.79 -1.23 4.07
N VAL A 122 15.50 -0.01 4.50
CA VAL A 122 15.05 0.29 5.86
C VAL A 122 13.58 0.67 5.84
N GLY A 123 12.77 0.04 6.69
CA GLY A 123 11.38 0.42 6.86
C GLY A 123 10.83 -0.02 8.21
N THR A 124 10.62 0.96 9.08
CA THR A 124 10.24 0.78 10.51
C THR A 124 8.75 0.59 10.78
N ARG A 125 7.91 0.61 9.74
CA ARG A 125 6.47 0.41 9.88
C ARG A 125 6.11 -1.01 9.54
N GLU A 126 5.34 -1.66 10.43
CA GLU A 126 4.82 -3.03 10.21
C GLU A 126 4.07 -3.16 8.88
N ALA A 127 3.33 -2.13 8.47
CA ALA A 127 2.61 -2.10 7.18
C ALA A 127 3.52 -2.31 5.96
N HIS A 128 4.83 -2.05 6.08
CA HIS A 128 5.78 -2.18 4.99
C HIS A 128 6.40 -3.58 4.90
N GLU A 129 6.32 -4.41 5.95
CA GLU A 129 7.03 -5.69 6.08
C GLU A 129 6.85 -6.58 4.83
N ARG A 130 5.60 -6.74 4.39
CA ARG A 130 5.27 -7.54 3.20
C ARG A 130 5.94 -7.02 1.92
N VAL A 131 6.05 -5.71 1.75
CA VAL A 131 6.67 -5.10 0.57
C VAL A 131 8.18 -5.18 0.65
N LEU A 132 8.76 -4.97 1.83
CA LEU A 132 10.20 -5.09 2.07
C LEU A 132 10.69 -6.52 1.82
N ASN A 133 10.00 -7.53 2.36
CA ASN A 133 10.35 -8.94 2.13
C ASN A 133 10.28 -9.33 0.65
N LYS A 134 9.30 -8.79 -0.09
CA LYS A 134 9.23 -8.97 -1.55
C LYS A 134 10.38 -8.28 -2.28
N ALA A 135 10.81 -7.11 -1.82
CA ALA A 135 11.93 -6.39 -2.42
C ALA A 135 13.25 -7.14 -2.16
N LYS A 136 13.47 -7.63 -0.92
CA LYS A 136 14.60 -8.50 -0.58
C LYS A 136 14.68 -9.72 -1.48
N ALA A 137 13.56 -10.45 -1.62
CA ALA A 137 13.50 -11.63 -2.48
C ALA A 137 13.82 -11.34 -3.95
N ARG A 138 13.59 -10.11 -4.43
CA ARG A 138 13.95 -9.68 -5.80
C ARG A 138 15.42 -9.29 -5.93
N LEU A 139 16.03 -8.83 -4.85
CA LEU A 139 17.44 -8.44 -4.82
C LEU A 139 18.38 -9.63 -4.60
N GLY A 140 17.87 -10.75 -4.07
CA GLY A 140 18.68 -11.93 -3.81
C GLY A 140 19.70 -11.68 -2.71
N ASP A 141 20.93 -12.18 -2.92
CA ASP A 141 22.02 -12.11 -1.93
C ASP A 141 22.51 -10.68 -1.68
N ASN A 142 22.34 -9.78 -2.64
CA ASN A 142 22.69 -8.36 -2.53
C ASN A 142 21.70 -7.56 -1.66
N GLY A 143 20.59 -8.16 -1.20
CA GLY A 143 19.48 -7.47 -0.54
C GLY A 143 19.36 -7.72 0.97
N PHE A 144 19.39 -6.64 1.75
CA PHE A 144 19.13 -6.66 3.20
C PHE A 144 17.92 -5.81 3.55
N VAL A 145 17.15 -6.23 4.56
CA VAL A 145 15.98 -5.50 5.07
C VAL A 145 16.11 -5.34 6.57
N VAL A 146 15.85 -4.13 7.05
CA VAL A 146 15.82 -3.80 8.48
C VAL A 146 14.47 -3.19 8.82
N GLY A 147 13.79 -3.82 9.79
CA GLY A 147 12.59 -3.28 10.43
C GLY A 147 12.98 -2.16 11.39
N ASP A 148 13.70 -2.49 12.46
CA ASP A 148 14.15 -1.51 13.45
C ASP A 148 15.60 -1.10 13.24
N TRP A 149 15.82 0.20 13.03
CA TRP A 149 17.17 0.73 12.86
C TRP A 149 17.85 0.94 14.21
N LEU A 150 18.88 0.14 14.49
CA LEU A 150 19.69 0.31 15.69
C LEU A 150 20.73 1.42 15.45
N PRO A 151 20.77 2.49 16.26
CA PRO A 151 21.81 3.51 16.12
C PRO A 151 23.19 2.88 16.25
N GLY A 152 24.06 3.11 15.26
CA GLY A 152 25.39 2.53 15.21
C GLY A 152 25.55 1.34 14.26
N THR A 153 24.50 0.85 13.59
CA THR A 153 24.61 -0.29 12.65
C THR A 153 25.72 -0.14 11.60
N LEU A 154 25.99 1.08 11.12
CA LEU A 154 27.07 1.32 10.14
C LEU A 154 28.38 1.79 10.78
N THR A 155 28.31 2.63 11.80
CA THR A 155 29.51 3.25 12.40
C THR A 155 30.16 2.39 13.48
N ASN A 156 29.42 1.44 14.04
CA ASN A 156 29.85 0.52 15.09
C ASN A 156 29.51 -0.93 14.71
N SER A 157 29.73 -1.29 13.44
CA SER A 157 29.38 -2.60 12.90
C SER A 157 30.21 -3.76 13.48
N GLU A 158 31.36 -3.49 14.09
CA GLU A 158 32.20 -4.54 14.70
C GLU A 158 31.65 -5.02 16.04
N THR A 159 30.88 -4.17 16.73
CA THR A 159 30.36 -4.46 18.08
C THR A 159 28.93 -5.02 18.03
N LEU A 160 28.16 -4.66 17.00
CA LEU A 160 26.77 -5.07 16.80
C LEU A 160 26.69 -6.31 15.92
#